data_AF-A0A972VIZ4-F1
#
_entry.id   AF-A0A972VIZ4-F1
#
_cell.length_a   1.000
_cell.length_b   1.000
_cell.length_c   1.000
_cell.angle_alpha   90.00
_cell.angle_beta   90.00
_cell.angle_gamma   90.00
#
_symmetry.space_group_name_H-M   'P 1'
#
loop_
_entity.id
_entity.type
_entity.pdbx_description
1 polymer ?
#
loop_
_entity_poly.entity_id
_entity_poly.type
_entity_poly.pdbx_seq_one_letter_code
_entity_poly.pdbx_strand_id
1 'polypeptide(L)'
;MNPRVIKVTPQSGYKLDIVFSNTEQGIYDCSHLLDFGVFKELKDVTYFDQVTVCDGTVAWPHDQDICPDTLYIEAVKKIGVRDTQS
;
A
#
# COMPACT_ATOMS: atom_id res chain seq x y z
N MET A 1 -10.03 -5.58 14.90
CA MET A 1 -8.73 -5.63 14.20
C MET A 1 -9.02 -5.42 12.73
N ASN A 2 -8.35 -4.47 12.08
CA ASN A 2 -8.59 -4.24 10.66
C ASN A 2 -8.05 -5.41 9.82
N PRO A 3 -8.59 -5.61 8.61
CA PRO A 3 -8.06 -6.57 7.64
C PRO A 3 -6.56 -6.40 7.40
N ARG A 4 -5.86 -7.52 7.21
CA ARG A 4 -4.42 -7.54 6.95
C ARG A 4 -4.15 -7.45 5.45
N VAL A 5 -2.98 -6.94 5.07
CA VAL A 5 -2.53 -6.91 3.68
C VAL A 5 -2.17 -8.32 3.24
N ILE A 6 -2.70 -8.75 2.09
CA ILE A 6 -2.38 -10.05 1.49
C ILE A 6 -1.68 -9.92 0.13
N LYS A 7 -1.78 -8.75 -0.50
CA LYS A 7 -1.08 -8.42 -1.74
C LYS A 7 -0.83 -6.92 -1.81
N VAL A 8 0.32 -6.54 -2.34
CA VAL A 8 0.67 -5.17 -2.67
C VAL A 8 1.22 -5.13 -4.09
N THR A 9 0.90 -4.07 -4.83
CA THR A 9 1.49 -3.79 -6.14
C THR A 9 1.88 -2.30 -6.17
N PRO A 10 3.17 -1.96 -6.36
CA PRO A 10 3.57 -0.57 -6.51
C PRO A 10 3.01 0.00 -7.81
N GLN A 11 2.69 1.29 -7.80
CA GLN A 11 2.16 2.04 -8.93
C GLN A 11 2.92 3.36 -9.07
N SER A 12 2.82 3.97 -10.25
CA SER A 12 3.44 5.26 -10.51
C SER A 12 2.93 6.35 -9.54
N GLY A 13 3.81 7.30 -9.24
CA GLY A 13 3.52 8.36 -8.27
C GLY A 13 3.52 7.89 -6.82
N TYR A 14 4.33 6.88 -6.48
CA TYR A 14 4.51 6.36 -5.11
C TYR A 14 3.21 5.87 -4.47
N LYS A 15 2.36 5.24 -5.27
CA LYS A 15 1.10 4.67 -4.82
C LYS A 15 1.22 3.17 -4.66
N LEU A 16 0.52 2.63 -3.67
CA LEU A 16 0.42 1.20 -3.44
C LEU A 16 -1.01 0.75 -3.69
N ASP A 17 -1.16 -0.22 -4.58
CA ASP A 17 -2.40 -0.94 -4.78
C ASP A 17 -2.42 -2.15 -3.83
N ILE A 18 -3.34 -2.16 -2.89
CA ILE A 18 -3.36 -3.07 -1.75
C ILE A 18 -4.61 -3.93 -1.82
N VAL A 19 -4.44 -5.24 -1.66
CA VAL A 19 -5.53 -6.18 -1.43
C VAL A 19 -5.50 -6.61 0.02
N PHE A 20 -6.63 -6.50 0.68
CA PHE A 20 -6.81 -6.87 2.08
C PHE A 20 -7.41 -8.27 2.20
N SER A 21 -7.23 -8.89 3.37
CA SER A 21 -7.71 -10.24 3.69
C SER A 21 -9.23 -10.38 3.64
N ASN A 22 -9.97 -9.27 3.71
CA ASN A 22 -11.42 -9.23 3.58
C ASN A 22 -11.89 -8.99 2.13
N THR A 23 -11.02 -9.20 1.14
CA THR A 23 -11.25 -8.98 -0.30
C THR A 23 -11.36 -7.52 -0.76
N GLU A 24 -11.38 -6.56 0.18
CA GLU A 24 -11.32 -5.15 -0.20
C GLU A 24 -10.00 -4.82 -0.88
N GLN A 25 -10.07 -3.83 -1.77
CA GLN A 25 -8.90 -3.25 -2.40
C GLN A 25 -8.85 -1.75 -2.10
N GLY A 26 -7.65 -1.22 -1.96
CA GLY A 26 -7.44 0.19 -1.70
C GLY A 26 -6.15 0.69 -2.32
N ILE A 27 -6.11 1.99 -2.59
CA ILE A 27 -4.91 2.69 -3.03
C ILE A 27 -4.40 3.54 -1.87
N TYR A 28 -3.15 3.32 -1.47
CA TYR A 28 -2.48 4.14 -0.46
C TYR A 28 -1.40 5.02 -1.12
N ASP A 29 -1.43 6.32 -0.88
CA ASP A 29 -0.49 7.28 -1.45
C ASP A 29 0.67 7.52 -0.49
N CYS A 30 1.88 7.08 -0.85
CA CYS A 30 3.08 7.23 -0.03
C CYS A 30 3.78 8.58 -0.23
N SER A 31 3.28 9.47 -1.10
CA SER A 31 3.96 10.73 -1.44
C SER A 31 4.25 11.60 -0.21
N HIS A 32 3.35 11.57 0.78
CA HIS A 32 3.50 12.30 2.05
C HIS A 32 4.59 11.72 2.97
N LEU A 33 5.00 10.46 2.77
CA LEU A 33 6.04 9.80 3.54
C LEU A 33 7.43 10.07 2.97
N LEU A 34 7.55 10.48 1.70
CA LEU A 34 8.84 10.61 1.01
C LEU A 34 9.82 11.57 1.69
N ASP A 35 9.34 12.57 2.43
CA ASP A 35 10.20 13.50 3.17
C ASP A 35 10.39 13.14 4.64
N PHE A 36 9.77 12.03 5.09
CA PHE A 36 9.70 11.65 6.49
C PHE A 36 10.74 10.60 6.88
N GLY A 37 11.76 11.03 7.64
CA GLY A 37 12.70 10.13 8.31
C GLY A 37 13.29 9.04 7.40
N VAL A 38 13.06 7.78 7.78
CA VAL A 38 13.56 6.57 7.09
C VAL A 38 12.89 6.30 5.73
N PHE A 39 11.74 6.93 5.45
CA PHE A 39 11.02 6.75 4.19
C PHE A 39 11.58 7.58 3.03
N LYS A 40 12.63 8.38 3.27
CA LYS A 40 13.32 9.12 2.20
C LYS A 40 13.89 8.22 1.11
N GLU A 41 14.20 6.97 1.44
CA GLU A 41 14.67 5.96 0.48
C GLU A 41 13.59 5.59 -0.54
N LEU A 42 12.31 5.75 -0.18
CA LEU A 42 11.19 5.52 -1.10
C LEU A 42 11.16 6.51 -2.28
N LYS A 43 11.94 7.60 -2.23
CA LYS A 43 12.11 8.51 -3.38
C LYS A 43 12.82 7.83 -4.55
N ASP A 44 13.61 6.79 -4.29
CA ASP A 44 14.13 5.96 -5.36
C ASP A 44 13.02 5.00 -5.80
N VAL A 45 12.51 5.19 -7.02
CA VAL A 45 11.44 4.35 -7.59
C VAL A 45 11.86 2.88 -7.64
N THR A 46 13.14 2.58 -7.91
CA THR A 46 13.63 1.19 -7.94
C THR A 46 13.65 0.55 -6.56
N TYR A 47 13.83 1.36 -5.50
CA TYR A 47 13.70 0.93 -4.13
C TYR A 47 12.22 0.77 -3.74
N PHE A 48 11.39 1.75 -4.09
CA PHE A 48 9.95 1.74 -3.84
C PHE A 48 9.28 0.48 -4.43
N ASP A 49 9.67 0.10 -5.65
CA ASP A 49 9.13 -1.07 -6.35
C ASP A 49 9.48 -2.41 -5.69
N GLN A 50 10.41 -2.43 -4.75
CA GLN A 50 10.76 -3.61 -3.94
C GLN A 50 9.81 -3.84 -2.77
N VAL A 51 8.69 -3.10 -2.70
CA VAL A 51 7.66 -3.32 -1.69
C VAL A 51 7.15 -4.76 -1.71
N THR A 52 7.06 -5.38 -0.54
CA THR A 52 6.56 -6.75 -0.36
C THR A 52 5.56 -6.82 0.78
N VAL A 53 4.81 -7.92 0.85
CA VAL A 53 3.94 -8.20 2.01
C VAL A 53 4.74 -9.00 3.03
N CYS A 54 4.81 -8.51 4.26
CA CYS A 54 5.45 -9.18 5.40
C CYS A 54 4.49 -9.14 6.60
N ASP A 55 4.21 -10.31 7.21
CA ASP A 55 3.36 -10.45 8.41
C ASP A 55 2.02 -9.69 8.40
N GLY A 56 1.39 -9.61 7.22
CA GLY A 56 0.10 -8.96 7.04
C GLY A 56 0.17 -7.44 6.90
N THR A 57 1.35 -6.91 6.60
CA THR A 57 1.59 -5.50 6.24
C THR A 57 2.51 -5.36 5.03
N VAL A 58 2.78 -4.12 4.59
CA VAL A 58 3.76 -3.81 3.53
C VAL A 58 5.09 -3.42 4.14
N ALA A 59 6.18 -3.92 3.55
CA ALA A 59 7.54 -3.64 3.99
C ALA A 59 8.52 -3.51 2.81
N TRP A 60 9.64 -2.84 3.06
CA TRP A 60 10.78 -2.66 2.16
C TRP A 60 12.05 -3.34 2.69
N PRO A 61 13.09 -3.54 1.84
CA PRO A 61 14.29 -4.30 2.21
C PRO A 61 15.07 -3.81 3.44
N HIS A 62 15.00 -2.53 3.80
CA HIS A 62 15.69 -1.97 4.97
C HIS A 62 14.76 -1.82 6.18
N ASP A 63 13.88 -2.80 6.40
CA ASP A 63 12.98 -2.88 7.56
C ASP A 63 12.03 -1.69 7.73
N GLN A 64 11.78 -0.90 6.66
CA GLN A 64 10.67 0.06 6.70
C GLN A 64 9.36 -0.67 6.46
N ASP A 65 8.41 -0.50 7.36
CA ASP A 65 7.05 -0.99 7.22
C ASP A 65 6.04 0.14 7.46
N ILE A 66 4.84 -0.02 6.92
CA ILE A 66 3.71 0.86 7.25
C ILE A 66 2.74 0.04 8.08
N CYS A 67 2.18 0.60 9.14
CA CYS A 67 1.22 -0.13 9.97
C CYS A 67 -0.01 -0.58 9.13
N PRO A 68 -0.43 -1.85 9.21
CA PRO A 68 -1.55 -2.36 8.42
C PRO A 68 -2.88 -1.66 8.74
N ASP A 69 -3.06 -1.17 9.97
CA ASP A 69 -4.22 -0.38 10.35
C ASP A 69 -4.23 0.98 9.63
N THR A 70 -3.07 1.65 9.53
CA THR A 70 -2.92 2.88 8.75
C THR A 70 -3.23 2.64 7.28
N LEU A 71 -2.68 1.57 6.69
CA LEU A 71 -2.98 1.20 5.31
C LEU A 71 -4.47 0.99 5.09
N TYR A 72 -5.16 0.32 6.02
CA TYR A 72 -6.59 0.05 5.85
C TYR A 72 -7.47 1.31 6.01
N ILE A 73 -7.13 2.19 6.95
CA ILE A 73 -7.91 3.39 7.27
C ILE A 73 -7.70 4.49 6.23
N GLU A 74 -6.45 4.73 5.83
CA GLU A 74 -6.07 5.84 4.95
C GLU A 74 -6.13 5.47 3.47
N ALA A 75 -6.15 4.18 3.12
CA ALA A 75 -6.27 3.79 1.71
C ALA A 75 -7.64 4.19 1.16
N VAL A 76 -7.62 4.85 0.00
CA VAL A 76 -8.82 5.13 -0.78
C VAL A 76 -9.35 3.81 -1.32
N LYS A 77 -10.50 3.37 -0.81
CA LYS A 77 -11.12 2.11 -1.18
C LYS A 77 -11.53 2.14 -2.65
N LYS A 78 -11.13 1.12 -3.39
CA LYS A 78 -11.67 0.86 -4.72
C LYS A 78 -13.09 0.35 -4.53
N ILE A 79 -14.07 1.24 -4.60
CA ILE A 79 -15.45 0.80 -4.73
C ILE A 79 -15.51 0.11 -6.08
N GLY A 80 -15.80 -1.19 -6.06
CA GLY A 80 -16.06 -1.94 -7.27
C GLY A 80 -17.13 -1.18 -8.04
N VAL A 81 -16.75 -0.60 -9.19
CA VAL A 81 -17.71 -0.30 -10.22
C VAL A 81 -18.36 -1.65 -10.49
N ARG A 82 -19.57 -1.85 -9.97
CA ARG A 82 -20.43 -2.89 -10.50
C ARG A 82 -20.56 -2.49 -11.96
N ASP A 83 -19.93 -3.25 -12.84
CA ASP A 83 -20.26 -3.22 -14.25
C ASP A 83 -21.78 -3.44 -14.33
N THR A 84 -22.54 -2.36 -14.43
CA THR A 84 -23.89 -2.38 -14.99
C THR A 84 -23.68 -2.70 -16.46
N GLN A 85 -23.48 -3.99 -16.75
CA GLN A 85 -23.56 -4.49 -18.09
C GLN A 85 -25.04 -4.48 -18.50
N SER A 86 -25.28 -3.76 -19.60
CA SER A 86 -26.57 -3.55 -20.27
C SER A 86 -27.24 -4.83 -20.75
#